data_AF-A0A1X9YZ25-F1
#
_entry.id   AF-A0A1X9YZ25-F1
#
_cell.length_a   1.000
_cell.length_b   1.000
_cell.length_c   1.000
_cell.angle_alpha   90.00
_cell.angle_beta   90.00
_cell.angle_gamma   90.00
#
_symmetry.space_group_name_H-M   'P 1'
#
loop_
_entity.id
_entity.type
_entity.pdbx_description
1 polymer ?
#
loop_
_entity_poly.entity_id
_entity_poly.type
_entity_poly.pdbx_seq_one_letter_code
_entity_poly.pdbx_strand_id
1 'polypeptide(L)'
;MGNTIDVLFAYEPHPVKAQEVTRVGLTPIDTQADGNPLALEEVHTKDIHLIIISDDLSFFAHEHPEKTGKEYVVNFTFPFGGKFLLYCDIKPLNGAPVVVLKTVDVAGDKRDVQRYQQDVLSKTVDSVSVQLDVQDLSAIRVTMKQGEAVIPASSLGDFLGAKAHVVMINVNTKEYLHVHPMVHEDVLVLHSAFTATGLYRVWIQFLLNGLLYTMDYVVHVSELPGQGHHGHHH
;
A
#
# COMPACT_ATOMS: atom_id res chain seq x y z
N MET A 1 -18.67 10.39 13.56
CA MET A 1 -17.71 10.60 14.65
C MET A 1 -16.34 10.43 14.04
N GLY A 2 -15.46 11.43 14.14
CA GLY A 2 -14.12 11.36 13.54
C GLY A 2 -13.30 10.25 14.19
N ASN A 3 -12.42 9.62 13.41
CA ASN A 3 -11.44 8.68 13.94
C ASN A 3 -10.54 9.41 14.94
N THR A 4 -10.46 8.91 16.18
CA THR A 4 -9.70 9.53 17.27
C THR A 4 -8.25 9.07 17.30
N ILE A 5 -7.95 8.00 16.56
CA ILE A 5 -6.62 7.42 16.47
C ILE A 5 -5.75 8.28 15.55
N ASP A 6 -4.57 8.63 16.05
CA ASP A 6 -3.53 9.32 15.28
C ASP A 6 -2.17 8.65 15.51
N VAL A 7 -1.17 9.01 14.70
CA VAL A 7 0.22 8.56 14.87
C VAL A 7 1.13 9.77 14.89
N LEU A 8 1.79 9.99 16.02
CA LEU A 8 2.82 11.03 16.14
C LEU A 8 4.10 10.56 15.44
N PHE A 9 4.67 11.43 14.61
CA PHE A 9 5.92 11.17 13.92
C PHE A 9 7.07 12.00 14.51
N ALA A 10 8.21 11.36 14.69
CA ALA A 10 9.48 11.99 15.02
C ALA A 10 10.53 11.61 13.99
N TYR A 11 11.40 12.55 13.63
CA TYR A 11 12.45 12.34 12.62
C TYR A 11 13.80 12.77 13.19
N GLU A 12 14.81 11.93 13.02
CA GLU A 12 16.18 12.25 13.40
C GLU A 12 17.16 11.82 12.30
N PRO A 13 17.92 12.75 11.69
CA PRO A 13 17.91 14.20 11.93
C PRO A 13 16.65 14.91 11.40
N HIS A 14 16.40 16.12 11.89
CA HIS A 14 15.41 17.05 11.35
C HIS A 14 16.07 18.39 11.00
N PRO A 15 15.83 18.99 9.81
CA PRO A 15 14.93 18.54 8.75
C PRO A 15 15.40 17.24 8.08
N VAL A 16 14.46 16.46 7.56
CA VAL A 16 14.74 15.22 6.81
C VAL A 16 15.42 15.56 5.49
N LYS A 17 16.46 14.82 5.12
CA LYS A 17 17.21 15.00 3.87
C LYS A 17 17.24 13.71 3.06
N ALA A 18 17.15 13.86 1.75
CA ALA A 18 17.30 12.76 0.81
C ALA A 18 18.72 12.20 0.86
N GLN A 19 18.84 10.90 0.60
CA GLN A 19 20.10 10.14 0.57
C GLN A 19 20.85 10.09 1.91
N GLU A 20 20.21 10.55 2.99
CA GLU A 20 20.68 10.40 4.36
C GLU A 20 19.75 9.44 5.12
N VAL A 21 20.32 8.60 5.99
CA VAL A 21 19.53 7.74 6.87
C VAL A 21 18.79 8.62 7.87
N THR A 22 17.46 8.46 7.92
CA THR A 22 16.59 9.11 8.89
C THR A 22 15.96 8.06 9.78
N ARG A 23 16.13 8.21 11.11
CA ARG A 23 15.33 7.47 12.09
C ARG A 23 13.92 8.04 12.07
N VAL A 24 12.94 7.24 11.66
CA VAL A 24 11.52 7.57 11.68
C VAL A 24 10.89 6.88 12.89
N GLY A 25 10.49 7.67 13.88
CA GLY A 25 9.78 7.24 15.07
C GLY A 25 8.27 7.44 14.92
N LEU A 26 7.49 6.44 15.29
CA LEU A 26 6.03 6.43 15.23
C LEU A 26 5.46 6.12 16.63
N THR A 27 4.53 6.94 17.09
CA THR A 27 3.80 6.71 18.35
C THR A 27 2.30 6.77 18.08
N PRO A 28 1.62 5.62 17.89
CA PRO A 28 0.16 5.56 17.81
C PRO A 28 -0.48 6.04 19.12
N ILE A 29 -1.47 6.92 19.04
CA ILE A 29 -2.18 7.49 20.19
C ILE A 29 -3.68 7.54 19.93
N ASP A 30 -4.47 7.61 21.00
CA ASP A 30 -5.85 8.07 20.93
C ASP A 30 -5.89 9.53 21.38
N THR A 31 -6.31 10.43 20.50
CA THR A 31 -6.38 11.88 20.73
C THR A 31 -7.42 12.28 21.77
N GLN A 32 -8.35 11.38 22.10
CA GLN A 32 -9.34 11.59 23.18
C GLN A 32 -8.94 10.93 24.49
N ALA A 33 -8.01 9.97 24.46
CA ALA A 33 -7.31 9.54 25.65
C ALA A 33 -6.25 10.60 26.03
N ASP A 34 -5.65 10.46 27.20
CA ASP A 34 -4.57 11.31 27.73
C ASP A 34 -3.26 11.30 26.92
N GLY A 35 -3.32 10.97 25.62
CA GLY A 35 -2.19 10.91 24.70
C GLY A 35 -1.25 9.73 24.95
N ASN A 36 -1.66 8.75 25.74
CA ASN A 36 -0.86 7.56 25.99
C ASN A 36 -0.70 6.71 24.72
N PRO A 37 0.50 6.12 24.49
CA PRO A 37 0.72 5.23 23.36
C PRO A 37 -0.23 4.04 23.39
N LEU A 38 -0.83 3.75 22.24
CA LEU A 38 -1.72 2.61 22.07
C LEU A 38 -0.93 1.31 21.96
N ALA A 39 -1.46 0.25 22.57
CA ALA A 39 -1.05 -1.10 22.22
C ALA A 39 -1.68 -1.48 20.87
N LEU A 40 -0.92 -2.18 20.04
CA LEU A 40 -1.35 -2.66 18.73
C LEU A 40 -1.51 -4.18 18.74
N GLU A 41 -2.38 -4.67 17.87
CA GLU A 41 -2.45 -6.08 17.48
C GLU A 41 -1.63 -6.31 16.22
N GLU A 42 -0.96 -7.47 16.19
CA GLU A 42 -0.23 -7.91 15.01
C GLU A 42 -1.21 -8.27 13.88
N VAL A 43 -1.02 -7.68 12.71
CA VAL A 43 -1.72 -8.01 11.46
C VAL A 43 -0.65 -8.33 10.43
N HIS A 44 -0.82 -9.42 9.69
CA HIS A 44 0.19 -9.88 8.73
C HIS A 44 1.61 -9.94 9.34
N THR A 45 1.73 -10.51 10.53
CA THR A 45 3.00 -10.70 11.25
C THR A 45 3.71 -9.40 11.71
N LYS A 46 3.05 -8.23 11.62
CA LYS A 46 3.61 -6.93 12.00
C LYS A 46 2.61 -6.06 12.78
N ASP A 47 3.12 -5.23 13.68
CA ASP A 47 2.30 -4.24 14.41
C ASP A 47 1.91 -3.05 13.53
N ILE A 48 2.81 -2.62 12.63
CA ILE A 48 2.63 -1.47 11.74
C ILE A 48 3.09 -1.85 10.33
N HIS A 49 2.24 -1.59 9.34
CA HIS A 49 2.65 -1.47 7.94
C HIS A 49 2.77 0.02 7.60
N LEU A 50 3.99 0.49 7.41
CA LEU A 50 4.28 1.85 7.01
C LEU A 50 4.52 1.91 5.50
N ILE A 51 3.56 2.48 4.77
CA ILE A 51 3.67 2.66 3.33
C ILE A 51 4.16 4.09 3.05
N ILE A 52 5.38 4.21 2.52
CA ILE A 52 6.02 5.48 2.21
C ILE A 52 6.00 5.68 0.70
N ILE A 53 5.31 6.73 0.26
CA ILE A 53 5.06 6.99 -1.17
C ILE A 53 5.35 8.45 -1.48
N SER A 54 5.94 8.73 -2.64
CA SER A 54 6.10 10.12 -3.09
C SER A 54 4.75 10.76 -3.44
N ASP A 55 4.61 12.08 -3.35
CA ASP A 55 3.33 12.77 -3.63
C ASP A 55 2.81 12.51 -5.07
N ASP A 56 3.71 12.25 -6.02
CA ASP A 56 3.40 11.86 -7.40
C ASP A 56 3.15 10.35 -7.59
N LEU A 57 3.16 9.55 -6.52
CA LEU A 57 2.92 8.10 -6.49
C LEU A 57 3.85 7.24 -7.35
N SER A 58 5.03 7.75 -7.71
CA SER A 58 6.01 6.99 -8.51
C SER A 58 7.17 6.40 -7.70
N PHE A 59 7.20 6.61 -6.38
CA PHE A 59 8.04 5.87 -5.44
C PHE A 59 7.16 5.16 -4.41
N PHE A 60 7.62 3.99 -3.95
CA PHE A 60 6.94 3.16 -2.98
C PHE A 60 7.97 2.42 -2.13
N ALA A 61 7.77 2.43 -0.81
CA ALA A 61 8.39 1.53 0.13
C ALA A 61 7.35 0.99 1.11
N HIS A 62 7.55 -0.24 1.54
CA HIS A 62 6.70 -0.93 2.51
C HIS A 62 7.58 -1.37 3.67
N GLU A 63 7.54 -0.58 4.74
CA GLU A 63 8.39 -0.72 5.90
C GLU A 63 7.60 -1.22 7.10
N HIS A 64 8.31 -1.85 8.04
CA HIS A 64 7.71 -2.40 9.25
C HIS A 64 8.46 -1.89 10.48
N PRO A 65 8.08 -0.72 11.01
CA PRO A 65 8.70 -0.17 12.20
C PRO A 65 8.70 -1.15 13.39
N GLU A 66 9.84 -1.29 14.07
CA GLU A 66 10.00 -2.19 15.20
C GLU A 66 9.79 -1.48 16.53
N LYS A 67 9.14 -2.16 17.47
CA LYS A 67 8.84 -1.59 18.79
C LYS A 67 10.12 -1.35 19.59
N THR A 68 10.34 -0.09 19.97
CA THR A 68 11.46 0.36 20.82
C THR A 68 10.91 1.14 22.01
N GLY A 69 10.74 0.46 23.14
CA GLY A 69 10.12 1.05 24.33
C GLY A 69 8.65 1.41 24.09
N LYS A 70 8.34 2.70 24.01
CA LYS A 70 6.98 3.23 23.76
C LYS A 70 6.73 3.64 22.31
N GLU A 71 7.79 3.66 21.48
CA GLU A 71 7.72 4.04 20.07
C GLU A 71 7.88 2.82 19.16
N TYR A 72 7.61 3.01 17.89
CA TYR A 72 8.00 2.13 16.80
C TYR A 72 9.00 2.86 15.89
N VAL A 73 10.03 2.16 15.42
CA VAL A 73 11.17 2.80 14.75
C VAL A 73 11.55 2.08 13.48
N VAL A 74 11.80 2.83 12.42
CA VAL A 74 12.50 2.35 11.22
C VAL A 74 13.57 3.35 10.80
N ASN A 75 14.71 2.84 10.34
CA ASN A 75 15.71 3.67 9.67
C ASN A 75 15.42 3.66 8.17
N PHE A 76 15.11 4.82 7.61
CA PHE A 76 14.72 4.94 6.21
C PHE A 76 15.57 5.98 5.49
N THR A 77 15.96 5.71 4.25
CA THR A 77 16.68 6.67 3.40
C THR A 77 15.77 7.09 2.27
N PHE A 78 15.30 8.34 2.32
CA PHE A 78 14.48 8.90 1.25
C PHE A 78 15.33 9.07 -0.02
N PRO A 79 14.91 8.57 -1.19
CA PRO A 79 15.78 8.55 -2.37
C PRO A 79 16.01 9.92 -3.02
N PHE A 80 15.08 10.86 -2.85
CA PHE A 80 15.09 12.20 -3.43
C PHE A 80 14.29 13.18 -2.56
N GLY A 81 14.49 14.47 -2.79
CA GLY A 81 13.77 15.54 -2.11
C GLY A 81 12.35 15.72 -2.66
N GLY A 82 11.47 16.29 -1.84
CA GLY A 82 10.06 16.49 -2.15
C GLY A 82 9.13 16.03 -1.04
N LYS A 83 7.83 16.06 -1.32
CA LYS A 83 6.79 15.65 -0.37
C LYS A 83 6.55 14.14 -0.48
N PHE A 84 6.50 13.46 0.66
CA PHE A 84 6.11 12.06 0.77
C PHE A 84 4.85 11.93 1.63
N LEU A 85 4.03 10.94 1.27
CA LEU A 85 2.85 10.46 1.96
C LEU A 85 3.24 9.21 2.75
N LEU A 86 2.90 9.19 4.03
CA LEU A 86 3.18 8.08 4.94
C LEU A 86 1.85 7.54 5.45
N TYR A 87 1.45 6.38 4.95
CA TYR A 87 0.25 5.69 5.41
C TYR A 87 0.65 4.68 6.47
N CYS A 88 0.15 4.88 7.69
CA CYS A 88 0.32 3.94 8.80
C CYS A 88 -0.93 3.08 8.90
N ASP A 89 -0.87 1.86 8.37
CA ASP A 89 -1.91 0.85 8.58
C ASP A 89 -1.62 0.13 9.89
N ILE A 90 -2.51 0.33 10.86
CA ILE A 90 -2.38 -0.17 12.23
C ILE A 90 -3.71 -0.74 12.71
N LYS A 91 -3.63 -1.66 13.68
CA LYS A 91 -4.80 -2.18 14.39
C LYS A 91 -4.61 -1.96 15.89
N PRO A 92 -5.26 -0.93 16.49
CA PRO A 92 -5.27 -0.77 17.94
C PRO A 92 -5.84 -2.02 18.63
N LEU A 93 -5.31 -2.36 19.81
CA LEU A 93 -5.78 -3.48 20.61
C LEU A 93 -7.27 -3.33 20.94
N ASN A 94 -8.08 -4.34 20.59
CA ASN A 94 -9.54 -4.33 20.68
C ASN A 94 -10.24 -3.25 19.83
N GLY A 95 -9.55 -2.68 18.85
CA GLY A 95 -10.05 -1.66 17.93
C GLY A 95 -10.26 -2.17 16.51
N ALA A 96 -10.87 -1.33 15.67
CA ALA A 96 -10.94 -1.58 14.24
C ALA A 96 -9.61 -1.20 13.56
N PRO A 97 -9.20 -1.88 12.48
CA PRO A 97 -8.08 -1.45 11.64
C PRO A 97 -8.28 -0.02 11.13
N VAL A 98 -7.18 0.72 11.02
CA VAL A 98 -7.19 2.13 10.65
C VAL A 98 -5.92 2.50 9.91
N VAL A 99 -6.09 3.32 8.86
CA VAL A 99 -4.96 3.90 8.13
C VAL A 99 -4.86 5.39 8.46
N VAL A 100 -3.75 5.80 9.06
CA VAL A 100 -3.45 7.20 9.36
C VAL A 100 -2.48 7.74 8.31
N LEU A 101 -2.88 8.79 7.59
CA LEU A 101 -2.03 9.47 6.61
C LEU A 101 -1.30 10.65 7.25
N LYS A 102 0.03 10.66 7.15
CA LYS A 102 0.88 11.82 7.43
C LYS A 102 1.66 12.22 6.19
N THR A 103 2.26 13.41 6.23
CA THR A 103 3.13 13.89 5.17
C THR A 103 4.46 14.37 5.74
N VAL A 104 5.54 14.23 4.98
CA VAL A 104 6.85 14.78 5.31
C VAL A 104 7.45 15.46 4.09
N ASP A 105 8.07 16.62 4.33
CA ASP A 105 8.88 17.31 3.32
C ASP A 105 10.35 16.91 3.50
N VAL A 106 10.92 16.37 2.44
CA VAL A 106 12.32 15.92 2.38
C VAL A 106 13.14 16.94 1.61
N ALA A 107 14.19 17.47 2.24
CA ALA A 107 15.13 18.37 1.58
C ALA A 107 16.08 17.60 0.64
N GLY A 108 16.53 18.25 -0.43
CA GLY A 108 17.43 17.68 -1.43
C GLY A 108 16.91 17.84 -2.85
N ASP A 109 17.62 17.25 -3.80
CA ASP A 109 17.26 17.32 -5.21
C ASP A 109 15.96 16.58 -5.48
N LYS A 110 15.03 17.26 -6.18
CA LYS A 110 13.76 16.69 -6.61
C LYS A 110 13.96 15.98 -7.95
N ARG A 111 13.13 14.97 -8.20
CA ARG A 111 13.01 14.34 -9.52
C ARG A 111 11.88 14.96 -10.35
N ASP A 112 11.84 14.62 -11.62
CA ASP A 112 10.70 14.91 -12.48
C ASP A 112 9.42 14.23 -11.96
N VAL A 113 8.32 14.98 -12.00
CA VAL A 113 7.00 14.52 -11.53
C VAL A 113 6.42 13.54 -12.54
N GLN A 114 6.13 12.33 -12.09
CA GLN A 114 5.39 11.35 -12.88
C GLN A 114 3.91 11.71 -12.94
N ARG A 115 3.30 11.54 -14.12
CA ARG A 115 1.86 11.68 -14.32
C ARG A 115 1.29 10.39 -14.89
N TYR A 116 0.07 10.05 -14.47
CA TYR A 116 -0.66 8.88 -14.93
C TYR A 116 -1.87 9.32 -15.73
N GLN A 117 -2.09 8.69 -16.88
CA GLN A 117 -3.14 9.10 -17.83
C GLN A 117 -3.99 7.92 -18.31
N GLN A 118 -3.48 6.70 -18.20
CA GLN A 118 -4.12 5.50 -18.72
C GLN A 118 -3.68 4.27 -17.93
N ASP A 119 -4.38 3.18 -18.19
CA ASP A 119 -4.09 1.87 -17.63
C ASP A 119 -2.69 1.36 -17.97
N VAL A 120 -2.10 0.68 -17.00
CA VAL A 120 -0.90 -0.14 -17.14
C VAL A 120 -1.20 -1.42 -16.36
N LEU A 121 -1.69 -2.44 -17.07
CA LEU A 121 -2.21 -3.68 -16.47
C LEU A 121 -1.27 -4.88 -16.62
N SER A 122 -0.09 -4.69 -17.24
CA SER A 122 0.89 -5.75 -17.41
C SER A 122 2.30 -5.22 -17.16
N LYS A 123 3.11 -6.01 -16.44
CA LYS A 123 4.53 -5.74 -16.22
C LYS A 123 5.34 -7.02 -16.29
N THR A 124 6.60 -6.87 -16.67
CA THR A 124 7.59 -7.94 -16.62
C THR A 124 8.83 -7.45 -15.87
N VAL A 125 9.26 -8.21 -14.87
CA VAL A 125 10.51 -7.99 -14.13
C VAL A 125 11.19 -9.35 -14.01
N ASP A 126 12.48 -9.43 -14.34
CA ASP A 126 13.29 -10.65 -14.22
C ASP A 126 12.63 -11.92 -14.79
N SER A 127 12.09 -11.82 -16.02
CA SER A 127 11.34 -12.86 -16.76
C SER A 127 9.98 -13.27 -16.19
N VAL A 128 9.56 -12.69 -15.06
CA VAL A 128 8.23 -12.88 -14.48
C VAL A 128 7.29 -11.82 -15.03
N SER A 129 6.29 -12.24 -15.79
CA SER A 129 5.21 -11.40 -16.29
C SER A 129 4.00 -11.50 -15.39
N VAL A 130 3.41 -10.37 -15.04
CA VAL A 130 2.20 -10.30 -14.22
C VAL A 130 1.19 -9.39 -14.91
N GLN A 131 -0.04 -9.87 -15.04
CA GLN A 131 -1.13 -9.21 -15.74
C GLN A 131 -2.38 -9.14 -14.85
N LEU A 132 -3.01 -7.97 -14.81
CA LEU A 132 -4.27 -7.70 -14.14
C LEU A 132 -5.41 -7.76 -15.16
N ASP A 133 -6.45 -8.53 -14.84
CA ASP A 133 -7.74 -8.51 -15.52
C ASP A 133 -8.73 -7.73 -14.66
N VAL A 134 -9.12 -6.56 -15.15
CA VAL A 134 -9.95 -5.58 -14.44
C VAL A 134 -11.38 -5.52 -14.97
N GLN A 135 -11.83 -6.55 -15.71
CA GLN A 135 -13.21 -6.64 -16.19
C GLN A 135 -14.23 -6.60 -15.04
N ASP A 136 -13.88 -7.22 -13.91
CA ASP A 136 -14.64 -7.13 -12.67
C ASP A 136 -13.78 -6.47 -11.59
N LEU A 137 -14.06 -5.20 -11.31
CA LEU A 137 -13.35 -4.43 -10.28
C LEU A 137 -13.64 -4.92 -8.85
N SER A 138 -14.68 -5.74 -8.63
CA SER A 138 -14.91 -6.37 -7.33
C SER A 138 -14.04 -7.61 -7.10
N ALA A 139 -13.42 -8.14 -8.17
CA ALA A 139 -12.62 -9.36 -8.15
C ALA A 139 -11.55 -9.33 -9.26
N ILE A 140 -10.57 -8.42 -9.13
CA ILE A 140 -9.49 -8.26 -10.12
C ILE A 140 -8.62 -9.50 -10.13
N ARG A 141 -8.51 -10.19 -11.27
CA ARG A 141 -7.72 -11.42 -11.38
C ARG A 141 -6.28 -11.06 -11.76
N VAL A 142 -5.31 -11.73 -11.13
CA VAL A 142 -3.88 -11.54 -11.38
C VAL A 142 -3.30 -12.84 -11.92
N THR A 143 -2.83 -12.79 -13.17
CA THR A 143 -2.15 -13.92 -13.82
C THR A 143 -0.65 -13.69 -13.80
N MET A 144 0.11 -14.72 -13.43
CA MET A 144 1.57 -14.67 -13.36
C MET A 144 2.17 -15.74 -14.28
N LYS A 145 3.24 -15.39 -14.99
CA LYS A 145 3.95 -16.30 -15.89
C LYS A 145 5.46 -16.12 -15.77
N GLN A 146 6.22 -17.19 -16.00
CA GLN A 146 7.65 -17.13 -16.28
C GLN A 146 7.91 -17.67 -17.69
N GLY A 147 8.21 -16.78 -18.63
CA GLY A 147 8.08 -17.11 -20.05
C GLY A 147 6.64 -17.49 -20.41
N GLU A 148 6.44 -18.66 -21.03
CA GLU A 148 5.10 -19.16 -21.38
C GLU A 148 4.44 -19.98 -20.26
N ALA A 149 5.19 -20.36 -19.23
CA ALA A 149 4.67 -21.18 -18.14
C ALA A 149 3.88 -20.33 -17.14
N VAL A 150 2.66 -20.77 -16.81
CA VAL A 150 1.85 -20.16 -15.75
C VAL A 150 2.45 -20.48 -14.39
N ILE A 151 2.51 -19.46 -13.52
CA ILE A 151 2.87 -19.61 -12.11
C ILE A 151 1.57 -19.72 -11.31
N PRO A 152 1.26 -20.89 -10.71
CA PRO A 152 0.11 -21.04 -9.82
C PRO A 152 0.25 -20.13 -8.59
N ALA A 153 -0.76 -19.36 -8.24
CA ALA A 153 -0.70 -18.45 -7.10
C ALA A 153 -0.52 -19.20 -5.76
N SER A 154 -0.94 -20.46 -5.68
CA SER A 154 -0.70 -21.34 -4.52
C SER A 154 0.78 -21.69 -4.32
N SER A 155 1.59 -21.64 -5.38
CA SER A 155 3.03 -21.91 -5.33
C SER A 155 3.87 -20.75 -4.80
N LEU A 156 3.26 -19.56 -4.66
CA LEU A 156 3.94 -18.40 -4.08
C LEU A 156 4.30 -18.65 -2.62
N GLY A 157 5.43 -18.10 -2.20
CA GLY A 157 5.81 -18.08 -0.79
C GLY A 157 4.91 -17.14 0.01
N ASP A 158 4.77 -17.41 1.31
CA ASP A 158 4.06 -16.49 2.20
C ASP A 158 4.98 -15.33 2.56
N PHE A 159 4.62 -14.13 2.14
CA PHE A 159 5.23 -12.89 2.58
C PHE A 159 4.33 -12.31 3.67
N LEU A 160 4.85 -12.13 4.89
CA LEU A 160 4.09 -11.54 6.00
C LEU A 160 2.76 -12.27 6.27
N GLY A 161 2.74 -13.60 6.06
CA GLY A 161 1.56 -14.43 6.30
C GLY A 161 0.51 -14.43 5.18
N ALA A 162 0.80 -13.83 4.00
CA ALA A 162 -0.08 -13.85 2.83
C ALA A 162 0.67 -14.17 1.54
N LYS A 163 -0.05 -14.64 0.51
CA LYS A 163 0.53 -14.94 -0.81
C LYS A 163 0.92 -13.70 -1.60
N ALA A 164 0.29 -12.58 -1.30
CA ALA A 164 0.65 -11.28 -1.83
C ALA A 164 0.23 -10.18 -0.85
N HIS A 165 0.86 -9.01 -0.97
CA HIS A 165 0.44 -7.76 -0.33
C HIS A 165 0.12 -6.76 -1.43
N VAL A 166 -1.01 -6.07 -1.30
CA VAL A 166 -1.45 -5.12 -2.31
C VAL A 166 -1.82 -3.79 -1.68
N VAL A 167 -1.28 -2.72 -2.24
CA VAL A 167 -1.63 -1.34 -1.91
C VAL A 167 -2.27 -0.71 -3.13
N MET A 168 -3.43 -0.07 -2.96
CA MET A 168 -4.06 0.73 -4.01
C MET A 168 -4.32 2.15 -3.49
N ILE A 169 -3.91 3.16 -4.27
CA ILE A 169 -4.08 4.57 -3.91
C ILE A 169 -4.67 5.34 -5.08
N ASN A 170 -5.75 6.09 -4.84
CA ASN A 170 -6.31 6.97 -5.85
C ASN A 170 -5.32 8.11 -6.16
N VAL A 171 -5.03 8.32 -7.45
CA VAL A 171 -4.03 9.28 -7.93
C VAL A 171 -4.33 10.71 -7.49
N ASN A 172 -5.61 11.09 -7.42
CA ASN A 172 -6.04 12.44 -7.12
C ASN A 172 -6.36 12.63 -5.64
N THR A 173 -7.22 11.78 -5.08
CA THR A 173 -7.69 11.94 -3.69
C THR A 173 -6.64 11.50 -2.66
N LYS A 174 -5.63 10.72 -3.09
CA LYS A 174 -4.64 10.07 -2.22
C LYS A 174 -5.28 9.13 -1.20
N GLU A 175 -6.50 8.68 -1.47
CA GLU A 175 -7.19 7.71 -0.64
C GLU A 175 -6.54 6.34 -0.79
N TYR A 176 -6.22 5.73 0.35
CA TYR A 176 -5.70 4.37 0.45
C TYR A 176 -6.87 3.38 0.49
N LEU A 177 -6.84 2.38 -0.39
CA LEU A 177 -7.79 1.28 -0.35
C LEU A 177 -7.14 0.05 0.27
N HIS A 178 -7.84 -0.52 1.24
CA HIS A 178 -7.52 -1.82 1.77
C HIS A 178 -7.91 -2.90 0.72
N VAL A 179 -6.99 -3.80 0.44
CA VAL A 179 -7.15 -4.85 -0.59
C VAL A 179 -6.88 -6.20 0.03
N HIS A 180 -7.80 -7.14 -0.17
CA HIS A 180 -7.67 -8.52 0.29
C HIS A 180 -7.25 -9.41 -0.90
N PRO A 181 -5.98 -9.85 -0.95
CA PRO A 181 -5.55 -10.86 -1.90
C PRO A 181 -5.97 -12.25 -1.43
N MET A 182 -6.59 -13.02 -2.33
CA MET A 182 -7.00 -14.40 -2.09
C MET A 182 -6.58 -15.29 -3.24
N VAL A 183 -6.24 -16.55 -2.95
CA VAL A 183 -6.04 -17.56 -4.00
C VAL A 183 -7.35 -18.32 -4.21
N HIS A 184 -7.85 -18.29 -5.44
CA HIS A 184 -9.01 -19.05 -5.90
C HIS A 184 -8.64 -19.84 -7.16
N GLU A 185 -8.75 -21.17 -7.09
CA GLU A 185 -8.38 -22.06 -8.21
C GLU A 185 -7.00 -21.73 -8.81
N ASP A 186 -5.99 -21.59 -7.94
CA ASP A 186 -4.60 -21.21 -8.29
C ASP A 186 -4.42 -19.84 -8.97
N VAL A 187 -5.45 -18.99 -8.96
CA VAL A 187 -5.37 -17.60 -9.42
C VAL A 187 -5.43 -16.66 -8.24
N LEU A 188 -4.56 -15.65 -8.23
CA LEU A 188 -4.62 -14.58 -7.25
C LEU A 188 -5.75 -13.62 -7.65
N VAL A 189 -6.68 -13.38 -6.74
CA VAL A 189 -7.83 -12.49 -6.91
C VAL A 189 -7.75 -11.39 -5.87
N LEU A 190 -7.89 -10.14 -6.32
CA LEU A 190 -7.84 -8.96 -5.47
C LEU A 190 -9.25 -8.45 -5.24
N HIS A 191 -9.66 -8.42 -3.98
CA HIS A 191 -10.94 -7.85 -3.56
C HIS A 191 -10.69 -6.51 -2.89
N SER A 192 -11.37 -5.47 -3.37
CA SER A 192 -11.38 -4.15 -2.73
C SER A 192 -12.71 -3.45 -2.96
N ALA A 193 -13.07 -2.58 -2.02
CA ALA A 193 -14.24 -1.72 -2.14
C ALA A 193 -13.79 -0.36 -2.69
N PHE A 194 -13.90 -0.17 -4.00
CA PHE A 194 -13.66 1.14 -4.61
C PHE A 194 -14.70 2.15 -4.13
N THR A 195 -14.23 3.25 -3.57
CA THR A 195 -15.05 4.34 -3.01
C THR A 195 -15.14 5.56 -3.92
N ALA A 196 -14.25 5.66 -4.92
CA ALA A 196 -14.22 6.73 -5.90
C ALA A 196 -13.85 6.21 -7.31
N THR A 197 -14.26 6.95 -8.33
CA THR A 197 -13.78 6.75 -9.70
C THR A 197 -12.42 7.43 -9.89
N GLY A 198 -11.75 7.12 -11.00
CA GLY A 198 -10.47 7.70 -11.39
C GLY A 198 -9.34 6.69 -11.48
N LEU A 199 -8.11 7.19 -11.60
CA LEU A 199 -6.92 6.35 -11.71
C LEU A 199 -6.43 5.94 -10.32
N TYR A 200 -6.09 4.67 -10.17
CA TYR A 200 -5.49 4.09 -8.99
C TYR A 200 -4.07 3.61 -9.31
N ARG A 201 -3.12 3.96 -8.44
CA ARG A 201 -1.81 3.34 -8.41
C ARG A 201 -1.87 2.11 -7.54
N VAL A 202 -1.42 0.99 -8.10
CA VAL A 202 -1.47 -0.31 -7.46
C VAL A 202 -0.04 -0.83 -7.32
N TRP A 203 0.34 -1.34 -6.16
CA TRP A 203 1.57 -2.09 -5.95
C TRP A 203 1.22 -3.48 -5.47
N ILE A 204 1.78 -4.50 -6.12
CA ILE A 204 1.64 -5.90 -5.75
C ILE A 204 3.01 -6.43 -5.35
N GLN A 205 3.09 -6.94 -4.12
CA GLN A 205 4.26 -7.62 -3.60
C GLN A 205 3.97 -9.09 -3.40
N PHE A 206 4.85 -9.98 -3.88
CA PHE A 206 4.73 -11.42 -3.69
C PHE A 206 6.10 -12.09 -3.65
N LEU A 207 6.19 -13.22 -2.94
CA LEU A 207 7.40 -14.04 -2.92
C LEU A 207 7.31 -15.15 -3.97
N LEU A 208 8.31 -15.20 -4.85
CA LEU A 208 8.48 -16.28 -5.80
C LEU A 208 9.91 -16.82 -5.65
N ASN A 209 10.03 -18.12 -5.36
CA ASN A 209 11.33 -18.78 -5.15
C ASN A 209 12.22 -18.07 -4.11
N GLY A 210 11.60 -17.51 -3.06
CA GLY A 210 12.30 -16.78 -1.99
C GLY A 210 12.70 -15.34 -2.34
N LEU A 211 12.41 -14.87 -3.56
CA LEU A 211 12.66 -13.49 -3.99
C LEU A 211 11.39 -12.66 -3.91
N LEU A 212 11.50 -11.46 -3.33
CA LEU A 212 10.39 -10.51 -3.23
C LEU A 212 10.27 -9.70 -4.53
N TYR A 213 9.19 -9.92 -5.25
CA TYR A 213 8.82 -9.09 -6.39
C TYR A 213 7.93 -7.95 -5.90
N THR A 214 8.19 -6.73 -6.36
CA THR A 214 7.31 -5.57 -6.18
C THR A 214 7.03 -5.00 -7.56
N MET A 215 5.77 -5.06 -8.00
CA MET A 215 5.35 -4.56 -9.32
C MET A 215 4.24 -3.54 -9.16
N ASP A 216 4.29 -2.48 -9.96
CA ASP A 216 3.32 -1.39 -9.89
C ASP A 216 2.50 -1.23 -11.17
N TYR A 217 1.23 -0.82 -11.03
CA TYR A 217 0.24 -0.75 -12.09
C TYR A 217 -0.56 0.53 -12.02
N VAL A 218 -1.28 0.85 -13.09
CA VAL A 218 -2.30 1.89 -13.10
C VAL A 218 -3.60 1.23 -13.51
N VAL A 219 -4.65 1.39 -12.68
CA VAL A 219 -5.99 0.87 -12.94
C VAL A 219 -6.97 2.04 -12.97
N HIS A 220 -7.73 2.15 -14.05
CA HIS A 220 -8.76 3.14 -14.24
C HIS A 220 -10.12 2.58 -13.81
N VAL A 221 -10.72 3.23 -12.83
CA VAL A 221 -12.07 2.95 -12.34
C VAL A 221 -13.00 3.97 -12.96
N SER A 222 -13.65 3.61 -14.06
CA SER A 222 -14.63 4.47 -14.72
C SER A 222 -15.95 4.53 -13.95
N GLU A 223 -16.31 3.44 -13.27
CA GLU A 223 -17.60 3.22 -12.60
C GLU A 223 -17.37 2.44 -11.31
N LEU A 224 -18.18 2.71 -10.28
CA LEU A 224 -18.08 1.99 -9.01
C LEU A 224 -18.80 0.64 -9.08
N PRO A 225 -18.20 -0.44 -8.54
CA PRO A 225 -18.86 -1.74 -8.43
C PRO A 225 -20.20 -1.63 -7.70
N GLY A 226 -21.26 -2.23 -8.25
CA GLY A 226 -22.59 -2.26 -7.63
C GLY A 226 -23.50 -1.06 -7.91
N GLN A 227 -23.09 -0.08 -8.73
CA GLN A 227 -23.98 0.98 -9.25
C GLN A 227 -24.54 0.66 -10.66
N GLY A 228 -24.59 -0.62 -11.03
CA GLY A 228 -25.17 -1.08 -12.28
C GLY A 228 -26.67 -0.78 -12.35
N HIS A 229 -27.05 0.00 -13.36
CA HIS A 229 -28.40 0.42 -13.72
C HIS A 229 -29.50 -0.63 -13.49
N HIS A 230 -30.54 -0.26 -12.73
CA HIS A 230 -31.89 -0.79 -12.97
C HIS A 230 -32.36 -0.33 -14.36
N GLY A 231 -31.94 -1.06 -15.39
CA GLY A 231 -32.51 -0.96 -16.72
C GLY A 231 -33.96 -1.44 -16.66
N HIS A 232 -34.91 -0.51 -16.56
CA HIS A 232 -36.29 -0.77 -16.95
C HIS A 232 -36.28 -1.25 -18.40
N HIS A 233 -36.59 -2.52 -18.61
CA HIS A 233 -37.06 -3.00 -19.90
C HIS A 233 -38.59 -3.17 -19.82
N HIS A 234 -39.22 -2.61 -20.85
CA HIS A 234 -40.64 -2.48 -21.11
C HIS A 234 -41.43 -3.80 -21.10
#